data_AF-A0A286BXU0-F1
#
_entry.id   AF-A0A286BXU0-F1
#
_cell.length_a   1.000
_cell.length_b   1.000
_cell.length_c   1.000
_cell.angle_alpha   90.00
_cell.angle_beta   90.00
_cell.angle_gamma   90.00
#
_symmetry.space_group_name_H-M   'P 1'
#
loop_
_entity.id
_entity.type
_entity.pdbx_description
1 polymer ?
#
loop_
_entity_poly.entity_id
_entity_poly.type
_entity_poly.pdbx_seq_one_letter_code
_entity_poly.pdbx_strand_id
1 'polypeptide(L)'
;MEKLFPILTQMKTSLDELEAIMIEEVNQLNRTQINPVSLQILTDNKSQLLSTIQYYDELRRQQEQQSALEAPYHQHSKLFACWQLVSERVRITKSLNLQVEHLLQGHMKKNQQMQKVVEKVGHNTSTLYGPAGESNNLPSGRKYNISI
;
A
#
# COMPACT_ATOMS: atom_id res chain seq x y z
N MET A 1 -5.49 23.44 30.25
CA MET A 1 -4.35 22.51 30.42
C MET A 1 -4.77 21.06 30.69
N GLU A 2 -5.70 20.77 31.60
CA GLU A 2 -6.04 19.36 31.95
C GLU A 2 -6.59 18.51 30.79
N LYS A 3 -7.17 19.14 29.76
CA LYS A 3 -7.73 18.43 28.60
C LYS A 3 -6.71 18.10 27.51
N LEU A 4 -5.55 18.77 27.47
CA LEU A 4 -4.57 18.59 26.39
C LEU A 4 -3.78 17.28 26.53
N PHE A 5 -3.41 16.93 27.77
CA PHE A 5 -2.71 15.68 28.07
C PHE A 5 -3.50 14.40 27.69
N PRO A 6 -4.79 14.25 28.03
CA PRO A 6 -5.57 13.10 27.60
C PRO A 6 -5.80 13.06 26.08
N ILE A 7 -5.94 14.22 25.40
CA ILE A 7 -6.03 14.29 23.93
C ILE A 7 -4.74 13.75 23.30
N LEU A 8 -3.58 14.22 23.75
CA LEU A 8 -2.29 13.76 23.23
C LEU A 8 -2.04 12.28 23.53
N THR A 9 -2.48 11.81 24.70
CA THR A 9 -2.39 10.39 25.07
C THR A 9 -3.24 9.53 24.14
N GLN A 10 -4.47 9.95 23.82
CA GLN A 10 -5.32 9.22 22.88
C GLN A 10 -4.81 9.27 21.44
N MET A 11 -4.32 10.43 21.00
CA MET A 11 -3.67 10.56 19.71
C MET A 11 -2.47 9.60 19.59
N LYS A 12 -1.66 9.48 20.65
CA LYS A 12 -0.55 8.52 20.71
C LYS A 12 -1.05 7.08 20.60
N THR A 13 -2.09 6.70 21.36
CA THR A 13 -2.66 5.34 21.30
C THR A 13 -3.14 5.00 19.90
N SER A 14 -3.89 5.90 19.24
CA SER A 14 -4.34 5.69 17.87
C SER A 14 -3.18 5.61 16.86
N LEU A 15 -2.08 6.33 17.09
CA LEU A 15 -0.87 6.23 16.28
C LEU A 15 -0.12 4.91 16.48
N ASP A 16 -0.05 4.40 17.71
CA ASP A 16 0.55 3.10 18.01
C ASP A 16 -0.27 1.96 17.34
N GLU A 17 -1.60 2.07 17.35
CA GLU A 17 -2.49 1.15 16.61
C GLU A 17 -2.28 1.25 15.10
N LEU A 18 -2.16 2.47 14.56
CA LEU A 18 -1.91 2.69 13.13
C LEU A 18 -0.57 2.08 12.71
N GLU A 19 0.48 2.22 13.51
CA GLU A 19 1.79 1.60 13.25
C GLU A 19 1.67 0.08 13.15
N ALA A 20 0.95 -0.56 14.07
CA ALA A 20 0.74 -2.01 14.05
C ALA A 20 0.03 -2.47 12.76
N ILE A 21 -1.04 -1.76 12.35
CA ILE A 21 -1.76 -2.06 11.11
C ILE A 21 -0.87 -1.86 9.88
N MET A 22 -0.03 -0.82 9.87
CA MET A 22 0.89 -0.56 8.75
C MET A 22 2.00 -1.60 8.65
N ILE A 23 2.51 -2.11 9.77
CA ILE A 23 3.44 -3.24 9.77
C ILE A 23 2.77 -4.49 9.18
N GLU A 24 1.51 -4.74 9.54
CA GLU A 24 0.73 -5.83 8.96
C GLU A 24 0.50 -5.66 7.46
N GLU A 25 0.18 -4.44 7.00
CA GLU A 25 0.04 -4.08 5.59
C GLU A 25 1.33 -4.37 4.79
N VAL A 26 2.50 -3.94 5.30
CA VAL A 26 3.81 -4.25 4.71
C VAL A 26 4.04 -5.77 4.67
N ASN A 27 3.74 -6.48 5.75
CA ASN A 27 3.91 -7.93 5.82
C ASN A 27 3.02 -8.68 4.81
N GLN A 28 1.78 -8.22 4.59
CA GLN A 28 0.91 -8.80 3.56
C GLN A 28 1.44 -8.55 2.15
N LEU A 29 1.95 -7.34 1.88
CA LEU A 29 2.52 -6.99 0.58
C LEU A 29 3.86 -7.67 0.28
N ASN A 30 4.62 -8.05 1.31
CA ASN A 30 5.84 -8.84 1.15
C ASN A 30 5.60 -10.32 0.81
N ARG A 31 4.37 -10.82 0.93
CA ARG A 31 4.04 -12.20 0.57
C ARG A 31 4.09 -12.40 -0.94
N THR A 32 4.38 -13.63 -1.36
CA THR A 32 4.43 -14.03 -2.78
C THR A 32 3.07 -13.89 -3.48
N GLN A 33 1.97 -14.07 -2.73
CA GLN A 33 0.61 -13.89 -3.20
C GLN A 33 -0.13 -12.93 -2.26
N ILE A 34 -0.62 -11.82 -2.82
CA ILE A 34 -1.39 -10.82 -2.08
C ILE A 34 -2.82 -11.34 -1.89
N ASN A 35 -3.33 -11.27 -0.66
CA ASN A 35 -4.75 -11.45 -0.39
C ASN A 35 -5.46 -10.08 -0.51
N PRO A 36 -6.23 -9.83 -1.58
CA PRO A 36 -6.84 -8.51 -1.80
C PRO A 36 -7.90 -8.17 -0.74
N VAL A 37 -8.57 -9.17 -0.16
CA VAL A 37 -9.59 -8.96 0.88
C VAL A 37 -8.92 -8.53 2.19
N SER A 38 -7.84 -9.20 2.59
CA SER A 38 -7.07 -8.79 3.78
C SER A 38 -6.47 -7.40 3.62
N LEU A 39 -5.94 -7.08 2.43
CA LEU A 39 -5.38 -5.76 2.15
C LEU A 39 -6.45 -4.65 2.20
N GLN A 40 -7.66 -4.93 1.70
CA GLN A 40 -8.78 -4.00 1.76
C GLN A 40 -9.17 -3.68 3.21
N ILE A 41 -9.34 -4.71 4.05
CA ILE A 41 -9.70 -4.54 5.46
C ILE A 41 -8.63 -3.70 6.20
N LEU A 42 -7.35 -3.97 5.94
CA LEU A 42 -6.25 -3.19 6.52
C LEU A 42 -6.28 -1.73 6.06
N THR A 43 -6.60 -1.48 4.79
CA THR A 43 -6.73 -0.13 4.22
C THR A 43 -7.91 0.64 4.80
N ASP A 44 -9.04 -0.05 5.03
CA ASP A 44 -10.23 0.53 5.63
C ASP A 44 -9.96 0.92 7.09
N ASN A 45 -9.34 0.03 7.87
CA ASN A 45 -8.95 0.31 9.26
C ASN A 45 -7.94 1.46 9.35
N LYS A 46 -6.96 1.50 8.43
CA LYS A 46 -6.00 2.61 8.32
C LYS A 46 -6.71 3.94 8.07
N SER A 47 -7.70 3.96 7.17
CA SER A 47 -8.48 5.17 6.85
C SER A 47 -9.31 5.66 8.05
N GLN A 48 -9.89 4.72 8.81
CA GLN A 48 -10.62 5.02 10.04
C GLN A 48 -9.70 5.61 11.12
N LEU A 49 -8.52 5.00 11.35
CA LEU A 49 -7.55 5.49 12.33
C LEU A 49 -6.98 6.85 11.94
N LEU A 50 -6.68 7.08 10.66
CA LEU A 50 -6.23 8.38 10.16
C LEU A 50 -7.28 9.47 10.42
N SER A 51 -8.56 9.17 10.21
CA SER A 51 -9.66 10.11 10.51
C SER A 51 -9.72 10.44 12.00
N THR A 52 -9.55 9.43 12.86
CA THR A 52 -9.47 9.62 14.32
C THR A 52 -8.27 10.46 14.75
N ILE A 53 -7.10 10.22 14.16
CA ILE A 53 -5.88 11.01 14.43
C ILE A 53 -6.07 12.46 13.97
N GLN A 54 -6.70 12.69 12.81
CA GLN A 54 -7.01 14.03 12.33
C GLN A 54 -7.94 14.77 13.30
N TYR A 55 -8.99 14.09 13.78
CA TYR A 55 -9.90 14.65 14.79
C TYR A 55 -9.15 15.07 16.06
N TYR A 56 -8.21 14.26 16.56
CA TYR A 56 -7.40 14.62 17.72
C TYR A 56 -6.41 15.77 17.45
N ASP A 57 -5.84 15.87 16.24
CA ASP A 57 -4.99 17.02 15.88
C ASP A 57 -5.80 18.32 15.81
N GLU A 58 -7.02 18.29 15.28
CA GLU A 58 -7.92 19.44 15.27
C GLU A 58 -8.31 19.86 16.68
N LEU A 59 -8.69 18.91 17.54
CA LEU A 59 -8.93 19.15 18.97
C LEU A 59 -7.72 19.76 19.66
N ARG A 60 -6.52 19.25 19.39
CA ARG A 60 -5.27 19.78 19.93
C ARG A 60 -5.09 21.24 19.52
N ARG A 61 -5.22 21.57 18.23
CA ARG A 61 -5.09 22.95 17.72
C ARG A 61 -6.11 23.91 18.34
N GLN A 62 -7.36 23.46 18.52
CA GLN A 62 -8.38 24.26 19.21
C GLN A 62 -8.00 24.54 20.67
N GLN A 63 -7.48 23.53 21.39
CA GLN A 63 -7.03 23.69 22.78
C GLN A 63 -5.77 24.55 22.90
N GLU A 64 -4.84 24.45 21.95
CA GLU A 64 -3.66 25.31 21.82
C GLU A 64 -4.06 26.77 21.63
N GLN A 65 -4.99 27.03 20.71
CA GLN A 65 -5.50 28.38 20.46
C GLN A 65 -6.24 28.96 21.68
N GLN A 66 -7.03 28.15 22.39
CA GLN A 66 -7.72 28.57 23.62
C GLN A 66 -6.76 28.84 24.79
N SER A 67 -5.64 28.12 24.85
CA SER A 67 -4.68 28.21 25.96
C SER A 67 -3.47 29.11 25.65
N ALA A 68 -3.40 29.67 24.43
CA ALA A 68 -2.22 30.40 23.91
C ALA A 68 -0.91 29.62 24.09
N LEU A 69 -0.98 28.29 23.97
CA LEU A 69 0.17 27.39 24.06
C LEU A 69 0.45 26.80 22.69
N GLU A 70 1.73 26.69 22.33
CA GLU A 70 2.13 26.12 21.04
C GLU A 70 3.11 24.96 21.27
N ALA A 71 2.92 23.85 20.55
CA ALA A 71 3.91 22.79 20.45
C ALA A 71 5.25 23.39 19.96
N PRO A 72 6.40 23.12 20.60
CA PRO A 72 6.73 21.90 21.34
C PRO A 72 6.36 21.86 22.83
N TYR A 73 5.65 22.86 23.38
CA TYR A 73 5.33 22.95 24.82
C TYR A 73 6.57 22.98 25.73
N HIS A 74 7.55 23.83 25.42
CA HIS A 74 8.83 23.94 26.17
C HIS A 74 8.67 24.15 27.68
N GLN A 75 7.55 24.75 28.10
CA GLN A 75 7.26 25.03 29.52
C GLN A 75 6.72 23.80 30.28
N HIS A 76 6.32 22.75 29.58
CA HIS A 76 5.69 21.56 30.17
C HIS A 76 6.42 20.28 29.75
N SER A 77 7.38 19.85 30.56
CA SER A 77 8.22 18.65 30.29
C SER A 77 7.42 17.38 29.96
N LYS A 78 6.28 17.13 30.65
CA LYS A 78 5.42 15.97 30.35
C LYS A 78 4.74 16.05 28.98
N LEU A 79 4.26 17.23 28.59
CA LEU A 79 3.62 17.47 27.30
C LEU A 79 4.65 17.43 26.17
N PHE A 80 5.84 18.02 26.39
CA PHE A 80 6.97 17.95 25.48
C PHE A 80 7.37 16.50 25.20
N ALA A 81 7.54 15.67 26.24
CA ALA A 81 7.88 14.25 26.08
C ALA A 81 6.81 13.49 25.29
N CYS A 82 5.53 13.74 25.56
CA CYS A 82 4.43 13.11 24.81
C CYS A 82 4.42 13.55 23.34
N TRP A 83 4.64 14.83 23.07
CA TRP A 83 4.71 15.37 21.71
C TRP A 83 5.89 14.82 20.91
N GLN A 84 7.05 14.62 21.55
CA GLN A 84 8.19 13.97 20.93
C GLN A 84 7.85 12.53 20.50
N LEU A 85 7.19 11.75 21.36
CA LEU A 85 6.74 10.40 21.02
C LEU A 85 5.76 10.40 19.85
N VAL A 86 4.76 11.29 19.87
CA VAL A 86 3.79 11.44 18.77
C VAL A 86 4.51 11.79 17.46
N SER A 87 5.45 12.74 17.49
CA SER A 87 6.21 13.16 16.31
C SER A 87 7.07 12.03 15.74
N GLU A 88 7.69 11.24 16.61
CA GLU A 88 8.48 10.08 16.20
C GLU A 88 7.59 9.00 15.58
N ARG A 89 6.43 8.72 16.18
CA ARG A 89 5.45 7.78 15.61
C ARG A 89 4.99 8.22 14.22
N VAL A 90 4.64 9.50 14.04
CA VAL A 90 4.27 10.04 12.72
C VAL A 90 5.40 9.85 11.70
N ARG A 91 6.66 10.03 12.10
CA ARG A 91 7.82 9.81 11.21
C ARG A 91 7.94 8.33 10.82
N ILE A 92 7.80 7.40 11.77
CA ILE A 92 7.84 5.95 11.51
C ILE A 92 6.71 5.55 10.56
N THR A 93 5.47 5.96 10.87
CA THR A 93 4.28 5.74 10.04
C THR A 93 4.49 6.25 8.61
N LYS A 94 5.08 7.45 8.44
CA LYS A 94 5.41 7.99 7.11
C LYS A 94 6.42 7.12 6.36
N SER A 95 7.45 6.63 7.05
CA SER A 95 8.44 5.71 6.47
C SER A 95 7.80 4.39 6.01
N LEU A 96 6.94 3.80 6.84
CA LEU A 96 6.18 2.59 6.48
C LEU A 96 5.28 2.84 5.26
N ASN A 97 4.66 4.02 5.16
CA ASN A 97 3.79 4.34 4.03
C ASN A 97 4.57 4.38 2.71
N LEU A 98 5.79 4.94 2.72
CA LEU A 98 6.68 4.95 1.57
C LEU A 98 7.11 3.53 1.16
N GLN A 99 7.31 2.64 2.13
CA GLN A 99 7.62 1.23 1.85
C GLN A 99 6.42 0.51 1.20
N VAL A 100 5.21 0.72 1.73
CA VAL A 100 3.96 0.20 1.14
C VAL A 100 3.82 0.66 -0.31
N GLU A 101 4.02 1.96 -0.57
CA GLU A 101 3.98 2.52 -1.92
C GLU A 101 4.96 1.83 -2.87
N HIS A 102 6.22 1.68 -2.45
CA HIS A 102 7.25 1.02 -3.25
C HIS A 102 6.90 -0.45 -3.57
N LEU A 103 6.39 -1.19 -2.59
CA LEU A 103 5.95 -2.58 -2.79
C LEU A 103 4.79 -2.67 -3.77
N LEU A 104 3.77 -1.82 -3.62
CA LEU A 104 2.62 -1.76 -4.53
C LEU A 104 3.05 -1.44 -5.97
N GLN A 105 3.94 -0.46 -6.16
CA GLN A 105 4.48 -0.15 -7.48
C GLN A 105 5.23 -1.35 -8.10
N GLY A 106 5.99 -2.10 -7.29
CA GLY A 106 6.65 -3.33 -7.72
C GLY A 106 5.67 -4.40 -8.19
N HIS A 107 4.58 -4.61 -7.45
CA HIS A 107 3.52 -5.54 -7.81
C HIS A 107 2.77 -5.12 -9.07
N MET A 108 2.45 -3.83 -9.22
CA MET A 108 1.82 -3.30 -10.43
C MET A 108 2.70 -3.53 -11.67
N LYS A 109 4.02 -3.28 -11.58
CA LYS A 109 4.96 -3.54 -12.68
C LYS A 109 5.01 -5.02 -13.06
N LYS A 110 5.07 -5.93 -12.09
CA LYS A 110 5.05 -7.38 -12.32
C LYS A 110 3.74 -7.83 -12.97
N ASN A 111 2.60 -7.33 -12.50
CA ASN A 111 1.29 -7.63 -13.08
C ASN A 111 1.17 -7.14 -14.52
N GLN A 112 1.64 -5.93 -14.83
CA GLN A 112 1.67 -5.41 -16.20
C GLN A 112 2.57 -6.24 -17.12
N GLN A 113 3.73 -6.72 -16.63
CA GLN A 113 4.60 -7.61 -17.39
C GLN A 113 3.93 -8.97 -17.66
N MET A 114 3.29 -9.58 -16.65
CA MET A 114 2.54 -10.82 -16.83
C MET A 114 1.39 -10.64 -17.83
N GLN A 115 0.62 -9.55 -17.75
CA GLN A 115 -0.43 -9.25 -18.73
C GLN A 115 0.14 -9.19 -20.15
N LYS A 116 1.25 -8.47 -20.37
CA LYS A 116 1.91 -8.41 -21.69
C LYS A 116 2.39 -9.78 -22.18
N VAL A 117 2.87 -10.65 -21.29
CA VAL A 117 3.27 -12.03 -21.66
C VAL A 117 2.05 -12.87 -22.01
N VAL A 118 0.98 -12.80 -21.22
CA VAL A 118 -0.28 -13.50 -21.49
C VAL A 118 -0.92 -13.03 -22.79
N GLU A 119 -0.94 -11.73 -23.06
CA GLU A 119 -1.41 -11.17 -24.34
C GLU A 119 -0.58 -11.68 -25.52
N LYS A 120 0.76 -11.63 -25.42
CA LYS A 120 1.66 -12.16 -26.46
C LYS A 120 1.44 -13.66 -26.68
N VAL A 121 1.33 -14.46 -25.63
CA VAL A 121 1.10 -15.91 -25.76
C VAL A 121 -0.29 -16.20 -26.31
N GLY A 122 -1.33 -15.52 -25.82
CA GLY A 122 -2.71 -15.68 -26.29
C GLY A 122 -2.91 -15.28 -27.75
N HIS A 123 -2.19 -14.27 -28.24
CA HIS A 123 -2.18 -13.90 -29.66
C HIS A 123 -1.41 -14.91 -30.51
N ASN A 124 -0.33 -15.50 -29.98
CA ASN A 124 0.48 -16.50 -30.71
C ASN A 124 -0.16 -17.90 -30.73
N THR A 125 -0.94 -18.27 -29.71
CA THR A 125 -1.61 -19.58 -29.63
C THR A 125 -2.93 -19.62 -30.39
N SER A 126 -3.60 -18.48 -30.61
CA SER A 126 -4.79 -18.40 -31.48
C SER A 126 -4.49 -18.68 -32.96
N THR A 127 -3.22 -18.69 -33.37
CA THR A 127 -2.79 -18.92 -34.76
C THR A 127 -2.12 -20.27 -34.99
N LEU A 128 -1.88 -21.08 -33.96
CA LEU A 128 -1.21 -22.38 -34.11
C LEU A 128 -2.18 -23.53 -34.40
N TYR A 129 -3.44 -23.42 -33.99
CA TYR A 129 -4.49 -24.39 -34.29
C TYR A 129 -5.81 -23.67 -34.55
N GLY A 130 -6.39 -23.86 -35.73
CA GLY A 130 -7.77 -23.45 -35.99
C GLY A 130 -8.76 -24.24 -35.11
N PRO A 131 -10.01 -23.78 -34.95
CA PRO A 131 -11.05 -24.48 -34.19
C PRO A 131 -11.37 -25.90 -34.70
N ALA A 132 -10.85 -26.28 -35.87
CA ALA A 132 -10.92 -27.64 -36.43
C ALA A 132 -9.66 -28.50 -36.18
N GLY A 133 -8.65 -28.01 -35.45
CA GLY A 133 -7.42 -28.77 -35.18
C GLY A 133 -6.42 -28.82 -36.35
N GLU A 134 -6.53 -27.92 -37.32
CA GLU A 134 -5.61 -27.88 -38.46
C GLU A 134 -4.32 -27.11 -38.11
N SER A 135 -3.19 -27.82 -38.08
CA SER A 135 -1.86 -27.21 -38.10
C SER A 135 -1.58 -26.68 -39.50
N ASN A 136 -1.25 -25.40 -39.66
CA ASN A 136 -0.88 -24.84 -40.96
C ASN A 136 0.54 -25.30 -41.36
N ASN A 137 0.70 -26.59 -41.68
CA ASN A 137 1.80 -27.08 -42.48
C ASN A 137 1.42 -26.85 -43.93
N LEU A 138 1.93 -25.80 -44.58
CA LEU A 138 2.04 -25.81 -46.04
C LEU A 138 3.27 -26.65 -46.40
N PRO A 139 3.11 -27.84 -47.02
CA PRO A 139 4.20 -28.42 -47.77
C PRO A 139 4.13 -27.81 -49.17
N SER A 140 4.96 -26.81 -49.45
CA SER A 140 5.27 -26.48 -50.85
C SER A 140 6.23 -27.55 -51.38
N GLY A 141 5.69 -28.75 -51.58
CA GLY A 141 6.37 -29.83 -52.26
C GLY A 141 6.58 -29.44 -53.71
N ARG A 142 7.79 -28.96 -54.04
CA ARG A 142 8.26 -28.93 -55.43
C ARG A 142 8.23 -30.35 -55.95
N LYS A 143 7.27 -30.64 -56.82
CA LYS A 143 7.24 -31.86 -57.62
C LYS A 143 8.49 -31.87 -58.49
N TYR A 144 9.52 -32.61 -58.09
CA TYR A 144 10.61 -32.96 -59.00
C TYR A 144 10.12 -34.13 -59.85
N ASN A 145 9.76 -33.84 -61.10
CA ASN A 145 9.56 -34.87 -62.13
C ASN A 145 10.93 -35.43 -62.50
N ILE A 146 11.23 -36.65 -62.05
CA ILE A 146 12.30 -37.47 -62.61
C ILE A 146 11.64 -38.53 -63.51
N SER A 147 11.86 -38.39 -64.82
CA SER A 147 11.54 -39.42 -65.81
C SER A 147 12.70 -40.41 -65.87
N ILE A 148 12.38 -41.71 -65.82
CA ILE A 148 13.29 -42.83 -66.12
C ILE A 148 12.97 -43.28 -67.55
#